data_AF-A0A833G5W4-F1
#
_entry.id   AF-A0A833G5W4-F1
#
_cell.length_a   1.000
_cell.length_b   1.000
_cell.length_c   1.000
_cell.angle_alpha   90.00
_cell.angle_beta   90.00
_cell.angle_gamma   90.00
#
_symmetry.space_group_name_H-M   'P 1'
#
loop_
_entity.id
_entity.type
_entity.pdbx_description
1 polymer ?
#
loop_
_entity_poly.entity_id
_entity_poly.type
_entity_poly.pdbx_seq_one_letter_code
_entity_poly.pdbx_strand_id
1 'polypeptide(L)' 'MIAVLAEQDGGYRVGDLDSADTTLGPVNSAKQLDHVTGFLDRRPDHTQVATGGGQADRPGFFVEPTVVADLKQ' A
#
# COMPACT_ATOMS: atom_id res chain seq x y z
N MET A 1 -19.52 -2.89 -0.50
CA MET A 1 -18.89 -2.06 -1.55
C MET A 1 -17.40 -1.83 -1.28
N ILE A 2 -16.96 -1.50 -0.06
CA ILE A 2 -15.52 -1.39 0.30
C ILE A 2 -14.77 -2.73 0.13
N ALA A 3 -15.42 -3.87 0.46
CA ALA A 3 -14.86 -5.20 0.27
C ALA A 3 -14.40 -5.47 -1.19
N VAL A 4 -15.13 -4.96 -2.20
CA VAL A 4 -14.83 -5.26 -3.61
C VAL A 4 -13.49 -4.68 -4.06
N LEU A 5 -13.06 -3.53 -3.52
CA LEU A 5 -11.74 -2.96 -3.81
C LEU A 5 -10.63 -3.68 -3.02
N ALA A 6 -10.92 -4.12 -1.80
CA ALA A 6 -10.02 -4.98 -1.03
C ALA A 6 -9.90 -6.40 -1.60
N GLU A 7 -10.89 -6.89 -2.34
CA GLU A 7 -10.86 -8.18 -3.03
C GLU A 7 -10.01 -8.14 -4.32
N GLN A 8 -9.81 -6.96 -4.92
CA GLN A 8 -8.87 -6.78 -6.05
C GLN A 8 -7.39 -6.95 -5.63
N ASP A 9 -7.11 -7.05 -4.33
CA ASP A 9 -5.77 -7.23 -3.79
C ASP A 9 -5.11 -8.54 -4.23
N GLY A 10 -5.92 -9.57 -4.52
CA GLY A 10 -5.41 -10.84 -5.08
C GLY A 10 -4.75 -10.70 -6.46
N GLY A 11 -4.92 -9.57 -7.14
CA GLY A 11 -4.27 -9.25 -8.42
C GLY A 11 -2.96 -8.49 -8.30
N TYR A 12 -2.70 -7.83 -7.16
CA TYR A 12 -1.47 -7.05 -6.98
C TYR A 12 -0.35 -7.91 -6.42
N ARG A 13 0.75 -8.00 -7.16
CA ARG A 13 1.95 -8.74 -6.78
C ARG A 13 3.08 -7.77 -6.47
N VAL A 14 3.41 -7.69 -5.17
CA VAL A 14 4.58 -6.94 -4.70
C VAL A 14 5.84 -7.75 -5.02
N GLY A 15 6.78 -7.15 -5.74
CA GLY A 15 7.91 -7.91 -6.25
C GLY A 15 9.02 -7.05 -6.83
N ASP A 16 10.08 -7.72 -7.28
CA ASP A 16 11.21 -7.04 -7.93
C ASP A 16 10.81 -6.52 -9.32
N LEU A 17 11.38 -5.40 -9.75
CA LEU A 17 11.10 -4.80 -11.07
C LEU A 17 11.53 -5.69 -12.23
N ASP A 18 12.47 -6.61 -12.01
CA ASP A 18 12.93 -7.55 -13.04
C ASP A 18 11.97 -8.74 -13.24
N SER A 19 10.98 -8.93 -12.35
CA SER A 19 9.99 -9.99 -12.49
C SER A 19 8.80 -9.54 -13.33
N ALA A 20 8.46 -10.31 -14.36
CA ALA A 20 7.28 -10.07 -15.21
C ALA A 20 5.95 -10.22 -14.46
N ASP A 21 5.95 -10.89 -13.30
CA ASP A 21 4.78 -11.05 -12.44
C ASP A 21 4.57 -9.87 -11.49
N THR A 22 5.56 -8.99 -11.31
CA THR A 22 5.47 -7.85 -10.41
C THR A 22 4.54 -6.79 -10.98
N THR A 23 3.53 -6.41 -10.21
CA THR A 23 2.66 -5.27 -10.52
C THR A 23 2.96 -4.07 -9.62
N LEU A 24 3.57 -4.30 -8.45
CA LEU A 24 3.95 -3.26 -7.49
C LEU A 24 5.42 -3.43 -7.09
N GLY A 25 6.26 -2.57 -7.65
CA GLY A 25 7.68 -2.47 -7.30
C GLY A 25 7.92 -1.65 -6.03
N PRO A 26 9.20 -1.52 -5.62
CA PRO A 26 9.56 -0.67 -4.49
C PRO A 26 9.40 0.81 -4.85
N VAL A 27 9.21 1.65 -3.84
CA VAL A 27 9.40 3.09 -4.01
C VAL A 27 10.88 3.43 -4.13
N ASN A 28 11.18 4.59 -4.71
CA ASN A 28 12.54 4.92 -5.16
C ASN A 28 13.60 5.11 -4.04
N SER A 29 13.19 5.23 -2.78
CA SER A 29 14.10 5.55 -1.67
C SER A 29 13.45 5.33 -0.30
N ALA A 30 14.29 5.20 0.75
CA ALA A 30 13.84 5.17 2.13
C ALA A 30 13.03 6.42 2.52
N LYS A 31 13.45 7.61 2.07
CA LYS A 31 12.70 8.85 2.31
C LYS A 31 11.29 8.80 1.72
N GLN A 32 11.14 8.21 0.54
CA GLN A 32 9.82 8.06 -0.08
C GLN A 32 8.97 7.03 0.66
N LEU A 33 9.59 5.96 1.17
CA LEU A 33 8.91 4.98 2.02
C LEU A 33 8.36 5.65 3.29
N ASP A 34 9.20 6.39 4.00
CA ASP A 34 8.82 7.15 5.20
C ASP A 34 7.70 8.15 4.90
N HIS A 35 7.77 8.81 3.74
CA HIS A 35 6.74 9.77 3.34
C HIS A 35 5.40 9.10 3.05
N VAL A 36 5.41 7.97 2.33
CA VAL A 36 4.19 7.21 1.98
C VAL A 36 3.56 6.59 3.22
N THR A 37 4.34 5.85 4.02
CA THR A 37 3.88 5.25 5.28
C THR A 37 3.43 6.34 6.27
N GLY A 38 4.13 7.46 6.30
CA GLY A 38 3.74 8.64 7.06
C GLY A 38 2.43 9.29 6.60
N PHE A 39 1.83 9.00 5.44
CA PHE A 39 0.43 9.40 5.19
C PHE A 39 -0.57 8.48 5.88
N LEU A 40 -0.23 7.19 5.98
CA LEU A 40 -1.08 6.16 6.58
C LEU A 40 -1.13 6.31 8.10
N ASP A 41 -0.01 6.65 8.73
CA ASP A 41 0.08 6.83 10.19
C ASP A 41 -0.76 8.00 10.72
N ARG A 42 -0.85 9.09 9.95
CA ARG A 42 -1.62 10.31 10.30
C ARG A 42 -2.93 10.42 9.51
N ARG A 43 -3.49 9.28 9.10
CA ARG A 43 -4.84 9.23 8.53
C ARG A 43 -5.87 9.72 9.55
N PRO A 44 -6.94 10.41 9.13
CA PRO A 44 -7.98 10.84 10.06
C PRO A 44 -8.69 9.67 10.75
N ASP A 45 -9.10 9.85 12.01
CA ASP A 45 -9.73 8.80 12.84
C ASP A 45 -11.00 8.20 12.23
N HIS A 46 -11.69 8.95 11.36
CA HIS A 46 -12.91 8.49 10.70
C HIS A 46 -12.66 7.61 9.47
N THR A 47 -11.41 7.44 9.06
CA THR A 47 -11.06 6.60 7.92
C THR A 47 -10.86 5.15 8.34
N GLN A 48 -10.99 4.23 7.37
CA GLN A 48 -10.71 2.82 7.56
C GLN A 48 -9.67 2.34 6.56
N VAL A 49 -8.68 1.58 7.02
CA VAL A 49 -7.78 0.81 6.13
C VAL A 49 -8.46 -0.53 5.84
N ALA A 50 -8.78 -0.77 4.58
CA ALA A 50 -9.48 -1.98 4.14
C ALA A 50 -8.52 -3.12 3.75
N THR A 51 -7.31 -2.79 3.29
CA THR A 51 -6.21 -3.74 3.04
C THR A 51 -4.85 -3.04 3.22
N GLY A 52 -3.83 -3.83 3.55
CA GLY A 52 -2.45 -3.40 3.80
C GLY A 52 -2.36 -2.29 4.84
N GLY A 53 -1.72 -1.19 4.48
CA GLY A 53 -1.58 -0.03 5.35
C GLY A 53 -0.18 0.14 5.95
N GLY A 54 0.80 -0.68 5.56
CA GLY A 54 2.14 -0.63 6.11
C GLY A 54 3.26 -0.84 5.10
N GLN A 55 4.48 -0.87 5.63
CA GLN A 55 5.64 -1.37 4.91
C GLN A 55 5.49 -2.89 4.72
N ALA A 56 5.73 -3.38 3.51
CA ALA A 56 5.68 -4.81 3.25
C ALA A 56 6.79 -5.55 4.00
N ASP A 57 6.51 -6.75 4.52
CA ASP A 57 7.46 -7.58 5.26
C ASP A 57 8.51 -8.22 4.33
N ARG A 58 9.41 -7.39 3.81
CA ARG A 58 10.51 -7.78 2.92
C ARG A 58 11.62 -6.71 2.87
N PRO A 59 12.84 -7.08 2.47
CA PRO A 59 13.92 -6.12 2.27
C PRO A 59 13.59 -5.10 1.18
N GLY A 60 14.08 -3.87 1.35
CA GLY A 60 13.90 -2.76 0.41
C GLY A 60 12.78 -1.80 0.82
N PHE A 61 12.30 -1.02 -0.14
CA PHE A 61 11.37 0.08 0.11
C PHE A 61 9.97 -0.26 -0.42
N PHE A 62 9.40 -1.35 0.07
CA PHE A 62 8.11 -1.85 -0.40
C PHE A 62 6.99 -1.42 0.53
N VAL A 63 5.87 -0.99 -0.06
CA VAL A 63 4.63 -0.66 0.66
C VAL A 63 3.62 -1.74 0.31
N GLU A 64 2.81 -2.15 1.28
CA GLU A 64 1.70 -3.05 1.02
C GLU A 64 0.68 -2.38 0.09
N PRO A 65 0.04 -3.14 -0.81
CA PRO A 65 -1.18 -2.68 -1.48
C PRO A 65 -2.14 -2.11 -0.43
N THR A 66 -2.54 -0.85 -0.58
CA THR A 66 -3.28 -0.17 0.49
C THR A 66 -4.53 0.50 -0.07
N VAL A 67 -5.68 0.19 0.54
CA VAL A 67 -6.95 0.86 0.27
C VAL A 67 -7.42 1.55 1.55
N VAL A 68 -7.59 2.86 1.48
CA VAL A 68 -8.17 3.68 2.56
C VAL A 68 -9.56 4.12 2.14
N ALA A 69 -10.56 3.81 2.97
CA ALA A 69 -11.96 4.15 2.77
C ALA A 69 -12.42 5.28 3.68
N ASP A 70 -13.61 5.80 3.37
CA ASP A 70 -14.30 6.85 4.13
C ASP A 70 -13.55 8.20 4.21
N LEU A 71 -12.69 8.48 3.22
CA LEU A 71 -12.13 9.82 3.02
C LEU A 71 -13.23 10.82 2.68
N LYS A 72 -13.27 11.92 3.43
CA LYS A 72 -14.12 13.08 3.17
C LYS A 72 -13.30 14.16 2.46
N GLN A 73 -13.90 14.84 1.47
CA GLN A 73 -13.27 15.96 0.75
C GLN A 73 -13.37 17.27 1.53
#